data_AF-A0A959DYX4-F1
#
_entry.id   AF-A0A959DYX4-F1
#
_cell.length_a   1.000
_cell.length_b   1.000
_cell.length_c   1.000
_cell.angle_alpha   90.00
_cell.angle_beta   90.00
_cell.angle_gamma   90.00
#
_symmetry.space_group_name_H-M   'P 1'
#
loop_
_entity.id
_entity.type
_entity.pdbx_description
1 polymer ?
#
loop_
_entity_poly.entity_id
_entity_poly.type
_entity_poly.pdbx_seq_one_letter_code
_entity_poly.pdbx_strand_id
1 'polypeptide(L)'
;MDEQITEWGQLWRQQASNDFDIDHLINKLKKMNRYALIQKIFFFIVVIFALYSMFTHLTLNVQQILAISVFAIGSLAVIIPLFRIKINFKNKNTQTFIESNIDCLKRKLKIPKVHFLIFIICSVLAINIGGFNQFESNLFQIVFHISTLIILAILWYARKVGIKNYESEILPVIEKLERMKDE
;
A
#
# COMPACT_ATOMS: atom_id res chain seq x y z
N MET A 1 21.46 -4.07 54.61
CA MET A 1 20.21 -4.74 54.23
C MET A 1 19.40 -3.90 53.22
N ASP A 2 19.67 -2.59 53.12
CA ASP A 2 18.95 -1.68 52.20
C ASP A 2 19.47 -1.65 50.75
N GLU A 3 20.76 -1.92 50.51
CA GLU A 3 21.31 -1.90 49.14
C GLU A 3 20.70 -2.99 48.26
N GLN A 4 20.60 -4.22 48.77
CA GLN A 4 19.99 -5.33 48.02
C GLN A 4 18.51 -5.06 47.71
N ILE A 5 17.74 -4.51 48.66
CA ILE A 5 16.32 -4.17 48.43
C ILE A 5 16.19 -3.09 47.35
N THR A 6 17.12 -2.14 47.31
CA THR A 6 17.16 -1.09 46.30
C THR A 6 17.53 -1.63 44.91
N GLU A 7 18.47 -2.59 44.87
CA GLU A 7 18.88 -3.30 43.65
C GLU A 7 17.73 -4.16 43.09
N TRP A 8 17.06 -4.91 43.95
CA TRP A 8 15.85 -5.66 43.59
C TRP A 8 14.72 -4.74 43.15
N GLY A 9 14.53 -3.59 43.79
CA GLY A 9 13.55 -2.58 43.38
C GLY A 9 13.88 -1.93 42.04
N GLN A 10 15.17 -1.75 41.72
CA GLN A 10 15.63 -1.26 40.42
C GLN A 10 15.49 -2.31 39.32
N LEU A 11 15.82 -3.57 39.60
CA LEU A 11 15.60 -4.69 38.68
C LEU A 11 14.11 -4.88 38.40
N TRP A 12 13.26 -4.82 39.43
CA TRP A 12 11.80 -4.95 39.28
C TRP A 12 11.20 -3.76 38.52
N ARG A 13 11.71 -2.54 38.71
CA ARG A 13 11.33 -1.36 37.89
C ARG A 13 11.87 -1.44 36.48
N GLN A 14 13.06 -1.97 36.25
CA GLN A 14 13.59 -2.21 34.90
C GLN A 14 12.77 -3.27 34.18
N GLN A 15 12.35 -4.32 34.88
CA GLN A 15 11.53 -5.41 34.35
C GLN A 15 10.07 -4.99 34.12
N ALA A 16 9.50 -4.15 35.01
CA ALA A 16 8.19 -3.51 34.80
C ALA A 16 8.24 -2.36 33.77
N SER A 17 9.38 -1.71 33.55
CA SER A 17 9.56 -0.72 32.47
C SER A 17 9.73 -1.38 31.09
N ASN A 18 10.00 -2.69 31.09
CA ASN A 18 9.96 -3.55 29.92
C ASN A 18 8.58 -4.22 29.76
N ASP A 19 7.51 -3.71 30.41
CA ASP A 19 6.14 -4.01 30.01
C ASP A 19 5.97 -3.55 28.57
N PHE A 20 6.28 -4.50 27.70
CA PHE A 20 6.11 -4.43 26.29
C PHE A 20 4.61 -4.20 26.06
N ASP A 21 4.23 -2.96 25.71
CA ASP A 21 2.83 -2.55 25.63
C ASP A 21 2.14 -3.23 24.42
N ILE A 22 1.74 -4.49 24.63
CA ILE A 22 1.02 -5.34 23.68
C ILE A 22 -0.29 -4.66 23.28
N ASP A 23 -0.95 -3.97 24.21
CA ASP A 23 -2.18 -3.23 23.95
C ASP A 23 -1.96 -2.06 22.98
N HIS A 24 -0.86 -1.32 23.14
CA HIS A 24 -0.45 -0.30 22.19
C HIS A 24 -0.10 -0.87 20.81
N LEU A 25 0.56 -2.04 20.75
CA LEU A 25 0.83 -2.72 19.48
C LEU A 25 -0.46 -3.14 18.78
N ILE A 26 -1.38 -3.77 19.51
CA ILE A 26 -2.69 -4.20 18.99
C ILE A 26 -3.49 -2.99 18.50
N ASN A 27 -3.48 -1.88 19.25
CA ASN A 27 -4.13 -0.65 18.82
C ASN A 27 -3.49 -0.05 17.56
N LYS A 28 -2.16 -0.08 17.44
CA LYS A 28 -1.45 0.36 16.23
C LYS A 28 -1.81 -0.52 15.02
N LEU A 29 -1.85 -1.85 15.18
CA LEU A 29 -2.27 -2.78 14.14
C LEU A 29 -3.74 -2.57 13.73
N LYS A 30 -4.66 -2.37 14.70
CA LYS A 30 -6.07 -2.04 14.43
C LYS A 30 -6.21 -0.74 13.66
N LYS A 31 -5.48 0.31 14.06
CA LYS A 31 -5.48 1.61 13.37
C LYS A 31 -4.97 1.46 11.92
N MET A 32 -3.86 0.77 11.72
CA MET A 32 -3.33 0.47 10.37
C MET A 32 -4.29 -0.35 9.50
N ASN A 33 -5.09 -1.23 10.10
CA ASN A 33 -6.11 -2.00 9.39
C ASN A 33 -7.29 -1.10 8.95
N ARG A 34 -7.73 -0.17 9.80
CA ARG A 34 -8.79 0.81 9.45
C ARG A 34 -8.36 1.71 8.30
N TYR A 35 -7.16 2.28 8.36
CA TYR A 35 -6.62 3.07 7.24
C TYR A 35 -6.48 2.24 5.97
N ALA A 36 -6.02 0.99 6.09
CA ALA A 36 -5.95 0.10 4.94
C ALA A 36 -7.34 -0.12 4.33
N LEU A 37 -8.39 -0.36 5.13
CA LEU A 37 -9.77 -0.51 4.66
C LEU A 37 -10.24 0.70 3.86
N ILE A 38 -10.02 1.91 4.39
CA ILE A 38 -10.37 3.17 3.72
C ILE A 38 -9.64 3.29 2.39
N GLN A 39 -8.34 3.00 2.37
CA GLN A 39 -7.56 2.98 1.13
C GLN A 39 -8.10 1.97 0.12
N LYS A 40 -8.56 0.79 0.57
CA LYS A 40 -9.16 -0.21 -0.35
C LYS A 40 -10.42 0.31 -1.00
N ILE A 41 -11.34 0.85 -0.18
CA ILE A 41 -12.62 1.37 -0.66
C ILE A 41 -12.40 2.55 -1.59
N PHE A 42 -11.56 3.50 -1.17
CA PHE A 42 -11.25 4.68 -1.98
C PHE A 42 -10.63 4.30 -3.32
N PHE A 43 -9.60 3.45 -3.33
CA PHE A 43 -8.95 3.02 -4.57
C PHE A 43 -9.94 2.28 -5.49
N PHE A 44 -10.77 1.41 -4.92
CA PHE A 44 -11.76 0.65 -5.67
C PHE A 44 -12.81 1.56 -6.33
N ILE A 45 -13.32 2.56 -5.59
CA ILE A 45 -14.26 3.55 -6.12
C ILE A 45 -13.61 4.34 -7.27
N VAL A 46 -12.37 4.80 -7.10
CA VAL A 46 -11.64 5.55 -8.12
C VAL A 46 -11.43 4.71 -9.38
N VAL A 47 -11.05 3.44 -9.24
CA VAL A 47 -10.87 2.53 -10.39
C VAL A 47 -12.19 2.28 -11.11
N ILE A 48 -13.29 2.02 -10.39
CA ILE A 48 -14.60 1.84 -11.01
C ILE A 48 -15.03 3.08 -11.76
N PHE A 49 -14.87 4.26 -11.15
CA PHE A 49 -15.21 5.52 -11.79
C PHE A 49 -14.37 5.76 -13.05
N ALA A 50 -13.06 5.49 -12.99
CA ALA A 50 -12.17 5.61 -14.15
C ALA A 50 -12.58 4.66 -15.27
N LEU A 51 -12.84 3.38 -14.96
CA LEU A 51 -13.32 2.40 -15.94
C LEU A 51 -14.66 2.83 -16.54
N TYR A 52 -15.62 3.23 -15.71
CA TYR A 52 -16.91 3.74 -16.17
C TYR A 52 -16.74 4.92 -17.14
N SER A 53 -15.89 5.89 -16.80
CA SER A 53 -15.61 7.04 -17.67
C SER A 53 -14.96 6.63 -19.00
N MET A 54 -14.08 5.62 -19.00
CA MET A 54 -13.49 5.09 -20.23
C MET A 54 -14.52 4.34 -21.08
N PHE A 55 -15.42 3.59 -20.44
CA PHE A 55 -16.49 2.84 -21.12
C PHE A 55 -17.55 3.76 -21.74
N THR A 56 -17.91 4.88 -21.09
CA THR A 56 -18.91 5.81 -21.64
C THR A 56 -18.41 6.56 -22.88
N HIS A 57 -17.11 6.70 -23.05
CA HIS A 57 -16.47 7.34 -24.20
C HIS A 57 -15.87 6.32 -25.18
N LEU A 58 -16.22 5.03 -25.03
CA LEU A 58 -15.70 3.96 -25.87
C LEU A 58 -16.31 4.03 -27.27
N THR A 59 -15.49 4.41 -28.24
CA THR A 59 -15.67 4.05 -29.64
C THR A 59 -15.16 2.62 -29.82
N LEU A 60 -15.80 1.81 -30.68
CA LEU A 60 -15.40 0.40 -30.94
C LEU A 60 -14.03 0.25 -31.64
N ASN A 61 -13.14 1.21 -31.49
CA ASN A 61 -11.77 1.19 -31.96
C ASN A 61 -10.92 0.25 -31.09
N VAL A 62 -10.15 -0.61 -31.76
CA VAL A 62 -9.20 -1.56 -31.16
C VAL A 62 -8.26 -0.86 -30.17
N GLN A 63 -7.80 0.36 -30.48
CA GLN A 63 -6.89 1.11 -29.61
C GLN A 63 -7.52 1.44 -28.24
N GLN A 64 -8.80 1.83 -28.23
CA GLN A 64 -9.49 2.16 -26.98
C GLN A 64 -9.80 0.90 -26.16
N ILE A 65 -10.14 -0.21 -26.82
CA ILE A 65 -10.32 -1.51 -26.16
C ILE A 65 -8.99 -1.97 -25.52
N LEU A 66 -7.87 -1.81 -26.23
CA LEU A 66 -6.54 -2.09 -25.69
C LEU A 66 -6.20 -1.19 -24.50
N ALA A 67 -6.48 0.11 -24.59
CA ALA A 67 -6.26 1.05 -23.50
C ALA A 67 -7.03 0.66 -22.22
N ILE A 68 -8.32 0.34 -22.35
CA ILE A 68 -9.15 -0.13 -21.23
C ILE A 68 -8.58 -1.43 -20.65
N SER A 69 -8.20 -2.38 -21.51
CA SER A 69 -7.65 -3.66 -21.07
C SER A 69 -6.35 -3.49 -20.27
N VAL A 70 -5.43 -2.66 -20.77
CA VAL A 70 -4.17 -2.36 -20.09
C VAL A 70 -4.41 -1.65 -18.76
N PHE A 71 -5.34 -0.67 -18.72
CA PHE A 71 -5.70 0.01 -17.48
C PHE A 71 -6.32 -0.94 -16.45
N ALA A 72 -7.20 -1.85 -16.88
CA ALA A 72 -7.82 -2.85 -16.03
C ALA A 72 -6.78 -3.82 -15.45
N ILE A 73 -5.84 -4.31 -16.26
CA ILE A 73 -4.74 -5.18 -15.81
C ILE A 73 -3.88 -4.46 -14.77
N GLY A 74 -3.50 -3.20 -15.04
CA GLY A 74 -2.75 -2.37 -14.10
C GLY A 74 -3.48 -2.18 -12.77
N SER A 75 -4.80 -1.93 -12.82
CA SER A 75 -5.64 -1.76 -11.64
C SER A 75 -5.76 -3.05 -10.82
N LEU A 76 -5.93 -4.20 -11.49
CA LEU A 76 -5.98 -5.51 -10.85
C LEU A 76 -4.67 -5.84 -10.12
N ALA A 77 -3.52 -5.42 -10.67
CA ALA A 77 -2.23 -5.58 -10.01
C ALA A 77 -2.20 -4.92 -8.62
N VAL A 78 -2.98 -3.87 -8.37
CA VAL A 78 -3.08 -3.23 -7.05
C VAL A 78 -4.26 -3.77 -6.23
N ILE A 79 -5.42 -4.02 -6.84
CA ILE A 79 -6.62 -4.48 -6.13
C ILE A 79 -6.39 -5.87 -5.50
N ILE A 80 -5.90 -6.83 -6.28
CA ILE A 80 -5.71 -8.22 -5.81
C ILE A 80 -4.86 -8.29 -4.53
N PRO A 81 -3.64 -7.73 -4.46
CA PRO A 81 -2.84 -7.77 -3.23
C PRO A 81 -3.51 -6.98 -2.10
N LEU A 82 -4.20 -5.87 -2.39
CA LEU A 82 -4.91 -5.09 -1.38
C LEU A 82 -5.95 -5.94 -0.64
N PHE A 83 -6.75 -6.72 -1.37
CA PHE A 83 -7.83 -7.53 -0.82
C PHE A 83 -7.32 -8.85 -0.19
N ARG A 84 -6.19 -9.39 -0.65
CA ARG A 84 -5.56 -10.59 -0.07
C ARG A 84 -4.93 -10.34 1.30
N ILE A 85 -4.51 -9.10 1.61
CA ILE A 85 -3.93 -8.75 2.90
C ILE A 85 -5.04 -8.63 3.96
N LYS A 86 -5.06 -9.58 4.90
CA LYS A 86 -5.93 -9.61 6.07
C LYS A 86 -5.08 -9.86 7.32
N ILE A 87 -5.28 -9.04 8.35
CA ILE A 87 -4.68 -9.24 9.67
C ILE A 87 -5.58 -10.23 10.43
N ASN A 88 -5.03 -11.36 10.86
CA ASN A 88 -5.81 -12.40 11.53
C ASN A 88 -5.69 -12.26 13.05
N PHE A 89 -6.69 -11.62 13.68
CA PHE A 89 -6.74 -11.41 15.12
C PHE A 89 -7.29 -12.61 15.93
N LYS A 90 -7.70 -13.69 15.26
CA LYS A 90 -8.38 -14.83 15.92
C LYS A 90 -7.47 -15.99 16.31
N ASN A 91 -6.16 -15.91 16.03
CA ASN A 91 -5.27 -17.04 16.26
C ASN A 91 -4.92 -17.12 17.76
N LYS A 92 -5.23 -18.26 18.40
CA LYS A 92 -4.98 -18.49 19.84
C LYS A 92 -3.53 -18.82 20.15
N ASN A 93 -2.74 -19.22 19.15
CA ASN A 93 -1.31 -19.50 19.31
C ASN A 93 -0.51 -18.24 18.97
N THR A 94 0.14 -17.66 19.99
CA THR A 94 0.91 -16.42 19.95
C THR A 94 1.99 -16.42 18.88
N GLN A 95 2.70 -17.52 18.67
CA GLN A 95 3.80 -17.59 17.70
C GLN A 95 3.28 -17.53 16.25
N THR A 96 2.25 -18.32 15.94
CA THR A 96 1.58 -18.24 14.63
C THR A 96 0.87 -16.91 14.38
N PHE A 97 0.42 -16.22 15.44
CA PHE A 97 -0.12 -14.87 15.33
C PHE A 97 0.97 -13.86 14.94
N ILE A 98 2.11 -13.88 15.62
CA ILE A 98 3.25 -12.98 15.35
C ILE A 98 3.77 -13.18 13.92
N GLU A 99 4.04 -14.42 13.52
CA GLU A 99 4.55 -14.75 12.18
C GLU A 99 3.58 -14.32 11.08
N SER A 100 2.28 -14.62 11.24
CA SER A 100 1.26 -14.22 10.27
C SER A 100 1.18 -12.70 10.10
N ASN A 101 1.34 -11.94 11.18
CA ASN A 101 1.33 -10.48 11.15
C ASN A 101 2.60 -9.89 10.51
N ILE A 102 3.77 -10.45 10.81
CA ILE A 102 5.03 -10.07 10.15
C ILE A 102 4.92 -10.27 8.64
N ASP A 103 4.46 -11.44 8.21
CA ASP A 103 4.27 -11.75 6.79
C ASP A 103 3.26 -10.82 6.12
N CYS A 104 2.16 -10.52 6.81
CA CYS A 104 1.14 -9.59 6.35
C CYS A 104 1.71 -8.18 6.15
N LEU A 105 2.49 -7.69 7.10
CA LEU A 105 3.15 -6.38 7.05
C LEU A 105 4.23 -6.32 5.95
N LYS A 106 5.05 -7.38 5.81
CA LYS A 106 6.05 -7.51 4.74
C LYS A 106 5.38 -7.52 3.35
N ARG A 107 4.25 -8.22 3.19
CA ARG A 107 3.44 -8.16 1.95
C ARG A 107 2.87 -6.76 1.70
N LYS A 108 2.45 -6.06 2.76
CA LYS A 108 1.93 -4.68 2.65
C LYS A 108 2.98 -3.70 2.14
N LEU A 109 4.26 -3.87 2.50
CA LEU A 109 5.37 -3.08 1.95
C LEU A 109 5.59 -3.29 0.43
N LYS A 110 5.21 -4.45 -0.12
CA LYS A 110 5.33 -4.72 -1.56
C LYS A 110 4.29 -3.97 -2.40
N ILE A 111 3.19 -3.50 -1.80
CA ILE A 111 2.14 -2.76 -2.53
C ILE A 111 2.70 -1.47 -3.14
N PRO A 112 3.22 -0.50 -2.37
CA PRO A 112 3.75 0.75 -2.94
C PRO A 112 5.01 0.53 -3.78
N LYS A 113 5.81 -0.51 -3.47
CA LYS A 113 7.07 -0.79 -4.19
C LYS A 113 6.82 -1.42 -5.57
N VAL A 114 6.08 -2.51 -5.65
CA VAL A 114 5.98 -3.32 -6.87
C VAL A 114 4.64 -3.08 -7.57
N HIS A 115 3.54 -3.20 -6.83
CA HIS A 115 2.21 -3.26 -7.43
C HIS A 115 1.76 -1.88 -7.94
N PHE A 116 2.04 -0.82 -7.17
CA PHE A 116 1.84 0.56 -7.63
C PHE A 116 2.75 0.93 -8.80
N LEU A 117 3.96 0.38 -8.89
CA LEU A 117 4.82 0.62 -10.04
C LEU A 117 4.22 0.05 -11.32
N ILE A 118 3.74 -1.20 -11.27
CA ILE A 118 3.02 -1.85 -12.38
C ILE A 118 1.80 -1.00 -12.76
N PHE A 119 1.00 -0.59 -11.78
CA PHE A 119 -0.17 0.27 -12.03
C PHE A 119 0.19 1.58 -12.73
N ILE A 120 1.25 2.27 -12.30
CA ILE A 120 1.68 3.54 -12.91
C ILE A 120 2.07 3.31 -14.38
N ILE A 121 2.89 2.29 -14.64
CA ILE A 121 3.34 1.97 -16.00
C ILE A 121 2.14 1.64 -16.89
N CYS A 122 1.27 0.73 -16.45
CA CYS A 122 0.06 0.36 -17.18
C CYS A 122 -0.87 1.56 -17.40
N SER A 123 -1.07 2.42 -16.40
CA SER A 123 -1.96 3.57 -16.52
C SER A 123 -1.44 4.59 -17.53
N VAL A 124 -0.14 4.89 -17.51
CA VAL A 124 0.47 5.83 -18.46
C VAL A 124 0.48 5.26 -19.88
N LEU A 125 0.71 3.95 -20.03
CA LEU A 125 0.57 3.27 -21.30
C LEU A 125 -0.87 3.30 -21.82
N ALA A 126 -1.85 3.02 -20.96
CA ALA A 126 -3.26 3.06 -21.33
C ALA A 126 -3.69 4.45 -21.80
N ILE A 127 -3.25 5.52 -21.11
CA ILE A 127 -3.53 6.89 -21.54
C ILE A 127 -2.88 7.18 -22.89
N ASN A 128 -1.61 6.82 -23.09
CA ASN A 128 -0.91 7.07 -24.36
C ASN A 128 -1.53 6.29 -25.53
N ILE A 129 -1.92 5.03 -25.32
CA ILE A 129 -2.62 4.22 -26.34
C ILE A 129 -3.99 4.81 -26.64
N GLY A 130 -4.75 5.20 -25.61
CA GLY A 130 -6.11 5.72 -25.76
C GLY A 130 -6.16 7.09 -26.44
N GLY A 131 -5.16 7.94 -26.22
CA GLY A 131 -5.03 9.26 -26.84
C GLY A 131 -4.25 9.28 -28.16
N PHE A 132 -3.72 8.14 -28.60
CA PHE A 132 -2.97 8.06 -29.86
C PHE A 132 -3.89 8.40 -31.04
N ASN A 133 -3.47 9.35 -31.88
CA ASN A 133 -4.23 9.86 -33.03
C ASN A 133 -5.61 10.47 -32.74
N GLN A 134 -5.89 10.82 -31.47
CA GLN A 134 -7.17 11.43 -31.11
C GLN A 134 -7.24 12.94 -31.42
N PHE A 135 -6.08 13.57 -31.63
CA PHE A 135 -5.96 14.99 -31.93
C PHE A 135 -5.42 15.19 -33.35
N GLU A 136 -6.14 15.98 -34.17
CA GLU A 136 -5.75 16.31 -35.54
C GLU A 136 -4.62 17.36 -35.62
N SER A 137 -4.49 18.21 -34.59
CA SER A 137 -3.44 19.23 -34.54
C SER A 137 -2.19 18.72 -33.82
N ASN A 138 -1.03 18.90 -34.46
CA ASN A 138 0.28 18.60 -33.89
C ASN A 138 0.52 19.28 -32.54
N LEU A 139 0.01 20.51 -32.35
CA LEU A 139 0.15 21.22 -31.07
C LEU A 139 -0.59 20.49 -29.94
N PHE A 140 -1.82 20.03 -30.19
CA PHE A 140 -2.59 19.29 -29.19
C PHE A 140 -1.98 17.91 -28.88
N GLN A 141 -1.39 17.22 -29.87
CA GLN A 141 -0.63 16.00 -29.63
C GLN A 141 0.58 16.22 -28.72
N ILE A 142 1.38 17.27 -28.99
CA ILE A 142 2.54 17.60 -28.16
C ILE A 142 2.11 17.92 -26.73
N VAL A 143 1.08 18.75 -26.56
CA VAL A 143 0.53 19.09 -25.23
C VAL A 143 0.02 17.84 -24.51
N PHE A 144 -0.66 16.94 -25.22
CA PHE A 144 -1.11 15.67 -24.67
C PHE A 144 0.07 14.83 -24.16
N HIS A 145 1.10 14.59 -24.98
CA HIS A 145 2.26 13.81 -24.54
C HIS A 145 3.00 14.45 -23.37
N ILE A 146 3.19 15.77 -23.36
CA ILE A 146 3.77 16.50 -22.22
C ILE A 146 2.91 16.30 -20.97
N SER A 147 1.59 16.40 -21.08
CA SER A 147 0.68 16.20 -19.95
C SER A 147 0.79 14.78 -19.36
N THR A 148 0.93 13.75 -20.21
CA THR A 148 1.12 12.37 -19.73
C THR A 148 2.45 12.18 -19.01
N LEU A 149 3.51 12.87 -19.47
CA LEU A 149 4.82 12.85 -18.83
C LEU A 149 4.78 13.54 -17.46
N ILE A 150 4.04 14.65 -17.34
CA ILE A 150 3.79 15.32 -16.06
C ILE A 150 3.03 14.39 -15.10
N ILE A 151 1.97 13.73 -15.57
CA ILE A 151 1.22 12.75 -14.76
C ILE A 151 2.13 11.61 -14.28
N LEU A 152 2.98 11.07 -15.15
CA LEU A 152 3.97 10.05 -14.78
C LEU A 152 4.90 10.56 -13.67
N ALA A 153 5.42 11.78 -13.79
CA ALA A 153 6.30 12.38 -12.79
C ALA A 153 5.61 12.57 -11.44
N ILE A 154 4.35 13.05 -11.44
CA ILE A 154 3.54 13.22 -10.23
C ILE A 154 3.29 11.86 -9.55
N LEU A 155 2.85 10.85 -10.32
CA LEU A 155 2.59 9.51 -9.78
C LEU A 155 3.87 8.84 -9.26
N TRP A 156 4.98 9.02 -9.95
CA TRP A 156 6.29 8.52 -9.52
C TRP A 156 6.72 9.15 -8.19
N TYR A 157 6.59 10.48 -8.06
CA TYR A 157 6.89 11.18 -6.83
C TYR A 157 5.96 10.76 -5.69
N ALA A 158 4.65 10.70 -5.94
CA ALA A 158 3.66 10.23 -4.97
C ALA A 158 3.98 8.80 -4.49
N ARG A 159 4.39 7.90 -5.39
CA ARG A 159 4.88 6.56 -5.03
C ARG A 159 6.11 6.64 -4.13
N LYS A 160 7.12 7.46 -4.46
CA LYS A 160 8.34 7.58 -3.67
C LYS A 160 8.05 8.05 -2.24
N VAL A 161 7.20 9.06 -2.09
CA VAL A 161 6.74 9.55 -0.78
C VAL A 161 5.94 8.47 -0.05
N GLY A 162 5.03 7.79 -0.75
CA GLY A 162 4.24 6.69 -0.21
C GLY A 162 5.09 5.55 0.33
N ILE A 163 6.16 5.14 -0.37
CA ILE A 163 7.09 4.12 0.11
C ILE A 163 7.73 4.54 1.43
N LYS A 164 8.26 5.77 1.50
CA LYS A 164 8.93 6.28 2.71
C LYS A 164 7.98 6.32 3.90
N ASN A 165 6.75 6.80 3.70
CA ASN A 165 5.75 6.85 4.77
C ASN A 165 5.36 5.43 5.24
N TYR A 166 5.14 4.50 4.31
CA TYR A 166 4.83 3.11 4.66
C TYR A 166 5.97 2.43 5.43
N GLU A 167 7.22 2.64 5.01
CA GLU A 167 8.39 2.10 5.70
C GLU A 167 8.51 2.66 7.12
N SER A 168 8.33 3.97 7.29
CA SER A 168 8.40 4.61 8.61
C SER A 168 7.33 4.12 9.60
N GLU A 169 6.16 3.70 9.10
CA GLU A 169 5.07 3.19 9.95
C GLU A 169 5.16 1.68 10.19
N ILE A 170 5.50 0.90 9.17
CA ILE A 170 5.44 -0.56 9.18
C ILE A 170 6.71 -1.19 9.75
N LEU A 171 7.91 -0.70 9.39
CA LEU A 171 9.17 -1.31 9.81
C LEU A 171 9.31 -1.38 11.34
N PRO A 172 9.00 -0.31 12.11
CA PRO A 172 9.09 -0.39 13.57
C PRO A 172 8.10 -1.40 14.18
N VAL A 173 7.00 -1.71 13.49
CA VAL A 173 6.03 -2.71 13.94
C VAL A 173 6.52 -4.12 13.66
N ILE A 174 7.15 -4.33 12.49
CA ILE A 174 7.80 -5.60 12.17
C ILE A 174 8.92 -5.88 13.16
N GLU A 175 9.80 -4.90 13.43
CA GLU A 175 10.91 -5.07 14.37
C GLU A 175 10.43 -5.42 15.78
N LYS A 176 9.36 -4.76 16.26
CA LYS A 176 8.72 -5.11 17.52
C LYS A 176 8.19 -6.56 17.53
N LEU A 177 7.49 -6.97 16.47
CA LEU A 177 6.98 -8.32 16.33
C LEU A 177 8.10 -9.38 16.23
N GLU A 178 9.21 -9.07 15.57
CA GLU A 178 10.36 -9.96 15.46
C GLU A 178 11.03 -10.15 16.84
N ARG A 179 11.19 -9.08 17.64
CA ARG A 179 11.69 -9.22 19.03
C ARG A 179 10.81 -10.13 19.90
N MET A 180 9.49 -10.00 19.80
CA MET A 180 8.54 -10.87 20.52
C MET A 180 8.53 -12.33 20.05
N LYS A 181 9.12 -12.63 18.89
CA LYS A 181 9.27 -14.02 18.42
C LYS A 181 10.49 -14.70 19.03
N ASP A 182 11.53 -13.92 19.34
CA ASP A 182 12.82 -14.41 19.82
C ASP A 182 12.90 -14.48 21.37
N GLU A 183 11.90 -13.91 22.06
CA GLU A 183 11.61 -14.06 23.50
C GLU A 183 10.73 -15.29 23.79
#